data_AF-A0A2T7NP96-F1
#
_entry.id   AF-A0A2T7NP96-F1
#
_cell.length_a   1.000
_cell.length_b   1.000
_cell.length_c   1.000
_cell.angle_alpha   90.00
_cell.angle_beta   90.00
_cell.angle_gamma   90.00
#
_symmetry.space_group_name_H-M   'P 1'
#
loop_
_entity.id
_entity.type
_entity.pdbx_description
1 polymer ?
#
loop_
_entity_poly.entity_id
_entity_poly.type
_entity_poly.pdbx_seq_one_letter_code
_entity_poly.pdbx_strand_id
1 'polypeptide(L)'
;MNVPEEDRVWVRGWFPVLFELSCVINRCKLDVRTRGLTVMFEIMKTYGESFQPHWWRDLFRIIFRIFDNMKLPEQMSEKAEWMTTTCNHALYAIVDVFSQYYEVLNPVLLDDLYQMLKWCVQQDNEQLARSGTNCMENLVISNGTKFSSSVWDKTCSCMLGIFKCTIPHDLLTWHPDLGDSHLTVQSSNDENVSSEGQGDSPQRQRTESIHSTASTISRESRDHCIPKAKVQLSDHQLFQGLLIRCVVQLELIQTIDNIVFFPATSRREDAENLAVAQGNVDESHLLDPSHDQQQEDQGMYQFLSSPQLFMFTDCLLQSHRFAKQFNANHEQRNILWKAGFKGKAKPNLLKQETQSLACLFRILFRMYNDEARMDAWPQVERLLLDVCHEALEYFLSLQSDSHREAWSSLLLLIITRMLKMSEDRFRVHAAFYYPLLCETIMFDLKVEMRSILRKFFARVGSAFGVTAKA
;
A
#
# COMPACT_ATOMS: atom_id res chain seq x y z
N MET A 1 -48.19 -16.22 17.21
CA MET A 1 -47.66 -15.14 18.07
C MET A 1 -48.25 -13.83 17.56
N ASN A 2 -48.61 -12.90 18.44
CA ASN A 2 -49.01 -11.56 18.02
C ASN A 2 -47.74 -10.75 17.72
N VAL A 3 -47.49 -10.48 16.44
CA VAL A 3 -46.44 -9.55 16.01
C VAL A 3 -46.86 -8.12 16.44
N PRO A 4 -45.96 -7.34 17.06
CA PRO A 4 -46.20 -5.92 17.38
C PRO A 4 -46.74 -5.16 16.18
N GLU A 5 -47.61 -4.17 16.40
CA GLU A 5 -48.30 -3.49 15.29
C GLU A 5 -47.33 -2.77 14.34
N GLU A 6 -46.30 -2.16 14.89
CA GLU A 6 -45.14 -1.60 14.18
C GLU A 6 -44.42 -2.63 13.29
N ASP A 7 -44.14 -3.82 13.81
CA ASP A 7 -43.44 -4.90 13.10
C ASP A 7 -44.29 -5.58 12.00
N ARG A 8 -45.61 -5.32 11.93
CA ARG A 8 -46.45 -5.92 10.88
C ARG A 8 -46.03 -5.47 9.49
N VAL A 9 -45.60 -4.21 9.33
CA VAL A 9 -45.13 -3.66 8.05
C VAL A 9 -43.83 -4.32 7.61
N TRP A 10 -42.94 -4.61 8.55
CA TRP A 10 -41.72 -5.38 8.30
C TRP A 10 -42.03 -6.82 7.90
N VAL A 11 -42.67 -7.58 8.80
CA VAL A 11 -42.86 -9.03 8.64
C VAL A 11 -43.77 -9.38 7.45
N ARG A 12 -44.74 -8.54 7.10
CA ARG A 12 -45.71 -8.81 6.01
C ARG A 12 -45.46 -8.00 4.73
N GLY A 13 -44.65 -6.96 4.78
CA GLY A 13 -44.37 -6.06 3.65
C GLY A 13 -42.91 -6.12 3.22
N TRP A 14 -42.03 -5.42 3.93
CA TRP A 14 -40.64 -5.22 3.51
C TRP A 14 -39.81 -6.51 3.55
N PHE A 15 -39.89 -7.30 4.62
CA PHE A 15 -39.04 -8.48 4.78
C PHE A 15 -39.25 -9.54 3.69
N PRO A 16 -40.49 -9.92 3.30
CA PRO A 16 -40.70 -10.82 2.17
C PRO A 16 -40.09 -10.31 0.85
N VAL A 17 -40.24 -9.03 0.53
CA VAL A 17 -39.70 -8.43 -0.70
C VAL A 17 -38.18 -8.46 -0.71
N LEU A 18 -37.54 -8.03 0.38
CA LEU A 18 -36.09 -8.00 0.53
C LEU A 18 -35.47 -9.40 0.60
N PHE A 19 -36.17 -10.36 1.22
CA PHE A 19 -35.76 -11.76 1.27
C PHE A 19 -35.78 -12.42 -0.11
N GLU A 20 -36.85 -12.23 -0.90
CA GLU A 20 -36.93 -12.76 -2.26
C GLU A 20 -35.94 -12.08 -3.21
N LEU A 21 -35.70 -10.76 -3.08
CA LEU A 21 -34.60 -10.09 -3.79
C LEU A 21 -33.24 -10.72 -3.44
N SER A 22 -32.99 -11.03 -2.17
CA SER A 22 -31.80 -11.80 -1.76
C SER A 22 -31.75 -13.19 -2.43
N CYS A 23 -32.87 -13.91 -2.52
CA CYS A 23 -32.91 -15.20 -3.22
C CYS A 23 -32.63 -15.07 -4.73
N VAL A 24 -33.11 -13.99 -5.38
CA VAL A 24 -32.78 -13.66 -6.77
C VAL A 24 -31.28 -13.38 -6.92
N ILE A 25 -30.70 -12.55 -6.04
CA ILE A 25 -29.26 -12.23 -6.05
C ILE A 25 -28.40 -13.50 -5.93
N ASN A 26 -28.78 -14.42 -5.04
CA ASN A 26 -28.03 -15.64 -4.74
C ASN A 26 -28.24 -16.79 -5.73
N ARG A 27 -29.26 -16.76 -6.61
CA ARG A 27 -29.63 -17.90 -7.46
C ARG A 27 -29.71 -17.61 -8.96
N CYS A 28 -29.73 -16.34 -9.36
CA CYS A 28 -29.90 -15.95 -10.76
C CYS A 28 -28.58 -15.55 -11.46
N LYS A 29 -28.64 -15.50 -12.79
CA LYS A 29 -27.51 -15.10 -13.65
C LYS A 29 -27.06 -13.65 -13.43
N LEU A 30 -25.83 -13.32 -13.83
CA LEU A 30 -25.17 -12.02 -13.68
C LEU A 30 -26.09 -10.79 -13.89
N ASP A 31 -26.77 -10.70 -15.02
CA ASP A 31 -27.63 -9.55 -15.35
C ASP A 31 -28.85 -9.40 -14.41
N VAL A 32 -29.32 -10.51 -13.86
CA VAL A 32 -30.49 -10.54 -12.96
C VAL A 32 -30.05 -10.25 -11.53
N ARG A 33 -28.94 -10.85 -11.06
CA ARG A 33 -28.42 -10.59 -9.70
C ARG A 33 -27.94 -9.15 -9.53
N THR A 34 -27.31 -8.56 -10.54
CA THR A 34 -26.86 -7.15 -10.50
C THR A 34 -28.04 -6.17 -10.47
N ARG A 35 -29.10 -6.40 -11.25
CA ARG A 35 -30.34 -5.62 -11.15
C ARG A 35 -31.06 -5.83 -9.83
N GLY A 36 -31.06 -7.05 -9.30
CA GLY A 36 -31.60 -7.37 -7.97
C GLY A 36 -30.90 -6.61 -6.85
N LEU A 37 -29.56 -6.50 -6.92
CA LEU A 37 -28.78 -5.64 -6.01
C LEU A 37 -29.21 -4.17 -6.14
N THR A 38 -29.26 -3.61 -7.35
CA THR A 38 -29.69 -2.22 -7.58
C THR A 38 -31.05 -1.94 -6.95
N VAL A 39 -32.06 -2.75 -7.25
CA VAL A 39 -33.42 -2.59 -6.69
C VAL A 39 -33.43 -2.72 -5.16
N MET A 40 -32.71 -3.69 -4.61
CA MET A 40 -32.64 -3.89 -3.14
C MET A 40 -32.02 -2.68 -2.44
N PHE A 41 -30.91 -2.15 -2.96
CA PHE A 41 -30.24 -0.99 -2.37
C PHE A 41 -30.97 0.32 -2.67
N GLU A 42 -31.67 0.47 -3.80
CA GLU A 42 -32.58 1.59 -4.05
C GLU A 42 -33.72 1.62 -3.02
N ILE A 43 -34.36 0.48 -2.73
CA ILE A 43 -35.36 0.38 -1.67
C ILE A 43 -34.78 0.85 -0.32
N MET A 44 -33.56 0.41 0.02
CA MET A 44 -32.88 0.82 1.26
C MET A 44 -32.58 2.32 1.29
N LYS A 45 -32.05 2.90 0.19
CA LYS A 45 -31.74 4.33 0.07
C LYS A 45 -32.97 5.24 0.03
N THR A 46 -34.12 4.74 -0.44
CA THR A 46 -35.38 5.50 -0.55
C THR A 46 -36.26 5.39 0.69
N TYR A 47 -36.37 4.21 1.32
CA TYR A 47 -37.31 3.95 2.40
C TYR A 47 -36.66 3.69 3.76
N GLY A 48 -35.32 3.70 3.85
CA GLY A 48 -34.57 3.37 5.06
C GLY A 48 -34.86 4.26 6.27
N GLU A 49 -35.34 5.49 6.06
CA GLU A 49 -35.82 6.37 7.16
C GLU A 49 -37.00 5.78 7.93
N SER A 50 -37.78 4.91 7.29
CA SER A 50 -38.92 4.21 7.92
C SER A 50 -38.52 2.92 8.66
N PHE A 51 -37.25 2.50 8.59
CA PHE A 51 -36.81 1.22 9.12
C PHE A 51 -36.32 1.32 10.57
N GLN A 52 -36.79 0.40 11.41
CA GLN A 52 -36.37 0.32 12.80
C GLN A 52 -34.96 -0.32 12.94
N PRO A 53 -34.20 -0.03 14.03
CA PRO A 53 -32.85 -0.57 14.22
C PRO A 53 -32.75 -2.10 14.19
N HIS A 54 -33.78 -2.83 14.62
CA HIS A 54 -33.80 -4.30 14.53
C HIS A 54 -34.11 -4.82 13.13
N TRP A 55 -34.89 -4.08 12.33
CA TRP A 55 -35.14 -4.42 10.92
C TRP A 55 -33.84 -4.31 10.11
N TRP A 56 -33.02 -3.29 10.39
CA TRP A 56 -31.68 -3.16 9.81
C TRP A 56 -30.79 -4.36 10.17
N ARG A 57 -30.81 -4.87 11.41
CA ARG A 57 -30.08 -6.10 11.79
C ARG A 57 -30.52 -7.29 10.95
N ASP A 58 -31.82 -7.51 10.83
CA ASP A 58 -32.36 -8.65 10.07
C ASP A 58 -32.09 -8.55 8.57
N LEU A 59 -32.13 -7.34 8.01
CA LEU A 59 -31.76 -7.08 6.62
C LEU A 59 -30.27 -7.34 6.37
N PHE A 60 -29.38 -6.77 7.18
CA PHE A 60 -27.95 -6.92 6.96
C PHE A 60 -27.45 -8.35 7.25
N ARG A 61 -28.09 -9.10 8.16
CA ARG A 61 -27.90 -10.57 8.28
C ARG A 61 -28.19 -11.33 6.99
N ILE A 62 -29.07 -10.83 6.14
CA ILE A 62 -29.36 -11.40 4.81
C ILE A 62 -28.33 -10.91 3.79
N ILE A 63 -28.02 -9.61 3.79
CA ILE A 63 -27.08 -9.00 2.83
C ILE A 63 -25.65 -9.54 3.01
N PHE A 64 -25.13 -9.64 4.24
CA PHE A 64 -23.77 -10.15 4.48
C PHE A 64 -23.58 -11.60 4.01
N ARG A 65 -24.65 -12.37 3.78
CA ARG A 65 -24.57 -13.72 3.18
C ARG A 65 -24.11 -13.73 1.72
N ILE A 66 -24.05 -12.57 1.04
CA ILE A 66 -23.43 -12.41 -0.28
C ILE A 66 -21.91 -12.68 -0.22
N PHE A 67 -21.30 -12.47 0.95
CA PHE A 67 -19.86 -12.63 1.24
C PHE A 67 -19.56 -13.96 1.97
N ASP A 68 -20.55 -14.84 2.12
CA ASP A 68 -20.41 -16.11 2.83
C ASP A 68 -19.63 -17.13 1.97
N ASN A 69 -18.38 -17.41 2.38
CA ASN A 69 -17.49 -18.35 1.72
C ASN A 69 -18.12 -19.74 1.49
N MET A 70 -19.03 -20.19 2.36
CA MET A 70 -19.69 -21.50 2.24
C MET A 70 -20.75 -21.55 1.12
N LYS A 71 -21.01 -20.42 0.46
CA LYS A 71 -21.97 -20.29 -0.66
C LYS A 71 -21.33 -19.86 -1.96
N LEU A 72 -20.01 -19.62 -1.97
CA LEU A 72 -19.30 -19.32 -3.20
C LEU A 72 -19.27 -20.57 -4.10
N PRO A 73 -19.41 -20.41 -5.43
CA PRO A 73 -19.33 -21.54 -6.34
C PRO A 73 -18.05 -22.36 -6.18
N GLU A 74 -18.17 -23.68 -6.28
CA GLU A 74 -17.01 -24.59 -6.25
C GLU A 74 -16.08 -24.36 -7.45
N GLN A 75 -16.63 -23.92 -8.59
CA GLN A 75 -15.84 -23.56 -9.77
C GLN A 75 -15.14 -22.21 -9.59
N MET A 76 -13.82 -22.21 -9.75
CA MET A 76 -12.99 -21.01 -9.58
C MET A 76 -13.36 -19.85 -10.51
N SER A 77 -13.82 -20.14 -11.73
CA SER A 77 -14.31 -19.14 -12.69
C SER A 77 -15.59 -18.44 -12.20
N GLU A 78 -16.57 -19.20 -11.73
CA GLU A 78 -17.83 -18.66 -11.20
C GLU A 78 -17.61 -17.92 -9.87
N LYS A 79 -16.70 -18.42 -9.01
CA LYS A 79 -16.25 -17.74 -7.79
C LYS A 79 -15.58 -16.39 -8.09
N ALA A 80 -14.69 -16.35 -9.08
CA ALA A 80 -14.03 -15.11 -9.51
C ALA A 80 -15.03 -14.12 -10.11
N GLU A 81 -15.95 -14.57 -10.96
CA GLU A 81 -17.03 -13.73 -11.51
C GLU A 81 -17.90 -13.14 -10.38
N TRP A 82 -18.31 -13.97 -9.41
CA TRP A 82 -19.10 -13.55 -8.26
C TRP A 82 -18.39 -12.48 -7.42
N MET A 83 -17.11 -12.67 -7.11
CA MET A 83 -16.30 -11.69 -6.38
C MET A 83 -16.19 -10.35 -7.13
N THR A 84 -15.81 -10.40 -8.41
CA THR A 84 -15.56 -9.23 -9.26
C THR A 84 -16.83 -8.43 -9.58
N THR A 85 -18.01 -9.08 -9.59
CA THR A 85 -19.29 -8.43 -9.96
C THR A 85 -20.25 -8.26 -8.78
N THR A 86 -20.67 -9.34 -8.13
CA THR A 86 -21.72 -9.34 -7.11
C THR A 86 -21.22 -8.81 -5.78
N CYS A 87 -20.13 -9.37 -5.25
CA CYS A 87 -19.52 -8.87 -4.01
C CYS A 87 -19.06 -7.43 -4.17
N ASN A 88 -18.43 -7.11 -5.30
CA ASN A 88 -17.96 -5.76 -5.59
C ASN A 88 -19.10 -4.72 -5.62
N HIS A 89 -20.19 -4.97 -6.34
CA HIS A 89 -21.35 -4.07 -6.36
C HIS A 89 -22.01 -3.97 -4.97
N ALA A 90 -22.23 -5.11 -4.30
CA ALA A 90 -22.79 -5.12 -2.95
C ALA A 90 -21.94 -4.34 -1.94
N LEU A 91 -20.62 -4.44 -2.02
CA LEU A 91 -19.66 -3.79 -1.12
C LEU A 91 -19.80 -2.26 -1.16
N TYR A 92 -19.75 -1.64 -2.34
CA TYR A 92 -19.96 -0.19 -2.49
C TYR A 92 -21.36 0.22 -2.02
N ALA A 93 -22.40 -0.52 -2.44
CA ALA A 93 -23.78 -0.18 -2.08
C ALA A 93 -24.07 -0.30 -0.57
N ILE A 94 -23.38 -1.21 0.14
CA ILE A 94 -23.40 -1.31 1.60
C ILE A 94 -22.77 -0.08 2.24
N VAL A 95 -21.58 0.35 1.78
CA VAL A 95 -20.90 1.53 2.33
C VAL A 95 -21.68 2.82 2.06
N ASP A 96 -22.31 2.93 0.90
CA ASP A 96 -23.23 4.04 0.60
C ASP A 96 -24.39 4.11 1.60
N VAL A 97 -25.14 3.01 1.77
CA VAL A 97 -26.29 2.97 2.69
C VAL A 97 -25.85 3.17 4.14
N PHE A 98 -24.71 2.59 4.52
CA PHE A 98 -24.13 2.79 5.86
C PHE A 98 -23.80 4.26 6.11
N SER A 99 -23.24 4.96 5.11
CA SER A 99 -22.91 6.39 5.21
C SER A 99 -24.16 7.28 5.22
N GLN A 100 -25.18 6.93 4.43
CA GLN A 100 -26.47 7.65 4.39
C GLN A 100 -27.21 7.56 5.74
N TYR A 101 -27.24 6.38 6.36
CA TYR A 101 -27.94 6.13 7.63
C TYR A 101 -27.00 5.92 8.82
N TYR A 102 -25.84 6.59 8.82
CA TYR A 102 -24.76 6.41 9.79
C TYR A 102 -25.23 6.39 11.25
N GLU A 103 -26.06 7.35 11.67
CA GLU A 103 -26.53 7.47 13.05
C GLU A 103 -27.28 6.22 13.57
N VAL A 104 -28.04 5.56 12.69
CA VAL A 104 -28.85 4.37 13.04
C VAL A 104 -28.04 3.09 12.88
N LEU A 105 -27.12 3.04 11.91
CA LEU A 105 -26.38 1.83 11.55
C LEU A 105 -25.06 1.67 12.33
N ASN A 106 -24.41 2.76 12.73
CA ASN A 106 -23.17 2.75 13.50
C ASN A 106 -23.28 1.95 14.82
N PRO A 107 -24.27 2.17 15.70
CA PRO A 107 -24.39 1.41 16.96
C PRO A 107 -24.77 -0.08 16.76
N VAL A 108 -24.99 -0.51 15.51
CA VAL A 108 -25.70 -1.74 15.19
C VAL A 108 -24.90 -2.68 14.28
N LEU A 109 -24.15 -2.14 13.31
CA LEU A 109 -23.49 -2.89 12.24
C LEU A 109 -22.01 -2.52 12.01
N LEU A 110 -21.45 -1.56 12.74
CA LEU A 110 -20.09 -1.07 12.48
C LEU A 110 -19.04 -2.20 12.53
N ASP A 111 -19.13 -3.08 13.53
CA ASP A 111 -18.18 -4.18 13.70
C ASP A 111 -18.33 -5.26 12.60
N ASP A 112 -19.57 -5.54 12.16
CA ASP A 112 -19.84 -6.44 11.03
C ASP A 112 -19.33 -5.85 9.70
N LEU A 113 -19.50 -4.54 9.50
CA LEU A 113 -18.99 -3.83 8.32
C LEU A 113 -17.46 -3.87 8.27
N TYR A 114 -16.77 -3.64 9.39
CA TYR A 114 -15.31 -3.78 9.46
C TYR A 114 -14.85 -5.23 9.22
N GLN A 115 -15.59 -6.23 9.71
CA GLN A 115 -15.26 -7.64 9.43
C GLN A 115 -15.42 -7.95 7.93
N MET A 116 -16.48 -7.46 7.30
CA MET A 116 -16.74 -7.64 5.86
C MET A 116 -15.70 -6.90 4.99
N LEU A 117 -15.36 -5.66 5.31
CA LEU A 117 -14.28 -4.90 4.65
C LEU A 117 -12.94 -5.65 4.74
N LYS A 118 -12.56 -6.11 5.95
CA LYS A 118 -11.35 -6.91 6.15
C LYS A 118 -11.38 -8.20 5.34
N TRP A 119 -12.50 -8.91 5.31
CA TRP A 119 -12.66 -10.13 4.52
C TRP A 119 -12.45 -9.86 3.02
N CYS A 120 -13.02 -8.78 2.48
CA CYS A 120 -12.84 -8.39 1.07
C CYS A 120 -11.36 -8.16 0.72
N VAL A 121 -10.64 -7.42 1.57
CA VAL A 121 -9.20 -7.13 1.38
C VAL A 121 -8.32 -8.38 1.48
N GLN A 122 -8.78 -9.42 2.18
CA GLN A 122 -8.07 -10.70 2.33
C GLN A 122 -8.30 -11.70 1.18
N GLN A 123 -9.15 -11.41 0.18
CA GLN A 123 -9.41 -12.34 -0.92
C GLN A 123 -8.30 -12.33 -1.97
N ASP A 124 -7.99 -13.51 -2.54
CA ASP A 124 -7.12 -13.67 -3.71
C ASP A 124 -7.84 -13.23 -5.02
N ASN A 125 -8.53 -12.08 -4.99
CA ASN A 125 -9.12 -11.40 -6.13
C ASN A 125 -8.72 -9.91 -6.06
N GLU A 126 -7.83 -9.48 -6.97
CA GLU A 126 -7.23 -8.14 -6.92
C GLU A 126 -8.30 -7.03 -6.87
N GLN A 127 -9.33 -7.13 -7.71
CA GLN A 127 -10.36 -6.11 -7.82
C GLN A 127 -11.17 -6.00 -6.53
N LEU A 128 -11.64 -7.12 -5.98
CA LEU A 128 -12.39 -7.11 -4.73
C LEU A 128 -11.54 -6.62 -3.54
N ALA A 129 -10.26 -6.99 -3.50
CA ALA A 129 -9.36 -6.55 -2.45
C ALA A 129 -9.11 -5.03 -2.48
N ARG A 130 -8.88 -4.47 -3.67
CA ARG A 130 -8.72 -3.01 -3.89
C ARG A 130 -10.02 -2.24 -3.66
N SER A 131 -11.18 -2.83 -4.00
CA SER A 131 -12.47 -2.24 -3.66
C SER A 131 -12.75 -2.27 -2.16
N GLY A 132 -12.24 -3.27 -1.43
CA GLY A 132 -12.25 -3.30 0.05
C GLY A 132 -11.48 -2.13 0.67
N THR A 133 -10.27 -1.84 0.18
CA THR A 133 -9.47 -0.70 0.68
C THR A 133 -10.11 0.64 0.32
N ASN A 134 -10.59 0.79 -0.92
CA ASN A 134 -11.28 2.01 -1.35
C ASN A 134 -12.61 2.24 -0.60
N CYS A 135 -13.36 1.18 -0.29
CA CYS A 135 -14.57 1.30 0.52
C CYS A 135 -14.29 1.68 1.98
N MET A 136 -13.17 1.21 2.55
CA MET A 136 -12.71 1.65 3.87
C MET A 136 -12.35 3.15 3.85
N GLU A 137 -11.67 3.61 2.80
CA GLU A 137 -11.36 5.02 2.59
C GLU A 137 -12.63 5.89 2.49
N ASN A 138 -13.57 5.52 1.61
CA ASN A 138 -14.81 6.26 1.40
C ASN A 138 -15.68 6.31 2.67
N LEU A 139 -15.75 5.21 3.42
CA LEU A 139 -16.48 5.13 4.70
C LEU A 139 -15.94 6.16 5.70
N VAL A 140 -14.62 6.26 5.81
CA VAL A 140 -13.94 7.16 6.76
C VAL A 140 -14.01 8.60 6.29
N ILE A 141 -13.77 8.89 5.00
CA ILE A 141 -13.86 10.26 4.47
C ILE A 141 -15.30 10.81 4.59
N SER A 142 -16.32 9.99 4.32
CA SER A 142 -17.73 10.43 4.32
C SER A 142 -18.33 10.62 5.71
N ASN A 143 -17.74 10.02 6.76
CA ASN A 143 -18.34 9.97 8.10
C ASN A 143 -17.37 10.31 9.25
N GLY A 144 -16.08 10.47 9.01
CA GLY A 144 -15.06 10.65 10.05
C GLY A 144 -15.29 11.88 10.93
N THR A 145 -15.94 12.92 10.41
CA THR A 145 -16.40 14.10 11.17
C THR A 145 -17.49 13.79 12.20
N LYS A 146 -18.23 12.68 12.03
CA LYS A 146 -19.28 12.18 12.93
C LYS A 146 -18.76 11.11 13.92
N PHE A 147 -17.54 10.61 13.71
CA PHE A 147 -16.98 9.52 14.52
C PHE A 147 -16.65 10.00 15.94
N SER A 148 -17.13 9.27 16.95
CA SER A 148 -16.64 9.42 18.31
C SER A 148 -15.24 8.83 18.47
N SER A 149 -14.52 9.19 19.53
CA SER A 149 -13.17 8.63 19.82
C SER A 149 -13.16 7.10 19.77
N SER A 150 -14.20 6.43 20.30
CA SER A 150 -14.30 4.97 20.28
C SER A 150 -14.52 4.40 18.87
N VAL A 151 -15.21 5.11 17.98
CA VAL A 151 -15.34 4.73 16.56
C VAL A 151 -14.00 4.92 15.84
N TRP A 152 -13.25 5.99 16.14
CA TRP A 152 -11.89 6.16 15.63
C TRP A 152 -10.94 5.06 16.10
N ASP A 153 -10.96 4.69 17.39
CA ASP A 153 -10.15 3.59 17.92
C ASP A 153 -10.45 2.27 17.21
N LYS A 154 -11.73 1.96 16.96
CA LYS A 154 -12.15 0.79 16.17
C LYS A 154 -11.71 0.89 14.70
N THR A 155 -11.82 2.08 14.09
CA THR A 155 -11.40 2.34 12.69
C THR A 155 -9.91 2.08 12.53
N CYS A 156 -9.07 2.72 13.35
CA CYS A 156 -7.62 2.56 13.32
C CYS A 156 -7.21 1.11 13.61
N SER A 157 -7.88 0.44 14.57
CA SER A 157 -7.65 -0.98 14.87
C SER A 157 -8.03 -1.91 13.70
N CYS A 158 -9.11 -1.61 12.98
CA CYS A 158 -9.49 -2.33 11.77
C CYS A 158 -8.43 -2.14 10.67
N MET A 159 -8.03 -0.91 10.38
CA MET A 159 -6.99 -0.59 9.39
C MET A 159 -5.66 -1.27 9.72
N LEU A 160 -5.19 -1.19 10.98
CA LEU A 160 -4.03 -1.91 11.49
C LEU A 160 -4.16 -3.43 11.27
N GLY A 161 -5.33 -3.99 11.53
CA GLY A 161 -5.63 -5.40 11.35
C GLY A 161 -5.60 -5.85 9.89
N ILE A 162 -6.07 -5.01 8.96
CA ILE A 162 -6.01 -5.22 7.51
C ILE A 162 -4.56 -5.10 7.01
N PHE A 163 -3.85 -4.08 7.49
CA PHE A 163 -2.45 -3.83 7.15
C PHE A 163 -1.55 -4.99 7.56
N LYS A 164 -1.69 -5.50 8.79
CA LYS A 164 -0.90 -6.64 9.28
C LYS A 164 -1.19 -7.94 8.54
N CYS A 165 -2.45 -8.23 8.19
CA CYS A 165 -2.77 -9.49 7.51
C CYS A 165 -2.50 -9.49 5.99
N THR A 166 -2.06 -8.37 5.41
CA THR A 166 -1.76 -8.25 3.98
C THR A 166 -0.26 -8.11 3.68
N ILE A 167 0.62 -8.20 4.68
CA ILE A 167 2.07 -8.19 4.46
C ILE A 167 2.47 -9.49 3.71
N PRO A 168 3.12 -9.41 2.54
CA PRO A 168 3.47 -10.58 1.74
C PRO A 168 4.77 -11.24 2.23
N HIS A 169 4.80 -11.70 3.49
CA HIS A 169 6.00 -12.22 4.17
C HIS A 169 6.77 -13.28 3.37
N ASP A 170 6.06 -14.15 2.64
CA ASP A 170 6.65 -15.24 1.85
C ASP A 170 7.60 -14.73 0.74
N LEU A 171 7.53 -13.44 0.35
CA LEU A 171 8.51 -12.84 -0.56
C LEU A 171 9.94 -12.85 0.01
N LEU A 172 10.10 -12.85 1.33
CA LEU A 172 11.42 -12.88 1.98
C LEU A 172 11.97 -14.30 2.15
N THR A 173 11.12 -15.33 2.09
CA THR A 173 11.45 -16.70 2.51
C THR A 173 11.15 -17.78 1.45
N TRP A 174 10.41 -17.46 0.38
CA TRP A 174 10.09 -18.44 -0.66
C TRP A 174 11.35 -18.93 -1.37
N HIS A 175 11.48 -20.24 -1.45
CA HIS A 175 12.49 -20.93 -2.23
C HIS A 175 11.81 -22.05 -3.03
N PRO A 176 12.33 -22.42 -4.21
CA PRO A 176 11.82 -23.59 -4.93
C PRO A 176 12.11 -24.85 -4.10
N ASP A 177 11.16 -25.78 -4.03
CA ASP A 177 11.33 -27.08 -3.37
C ASP A 177 12.53 -27.84 -3.98
N LEU A 178 13.68 -27.75 -3.31
CA LEU A 178 14.82 -28.61 -3.55
C LEU A 178 14.53 -29.94 -2.86
N GLY A 179 13.81 -30.81 -3.57
CA GLY A 179 13.47 -32.16 -3.09
C GLY A 179 14.68 -32.85 -2.48
N ASP A 180 14.53 -33.21 -1.21
CA ASP A 180 15.64 -33.41 -0.28
C ASP A 180 16.60 -34.50 -0.77
N SER A 181 17.72 -34.06 -1.34
CA SER A 181 18.83 -34.90 -1.78
C SER A 181 20.01 -34.59 -0.88
N HIS A 182 19.89 -34.99 0.38
CA HIS A 182 20.96 -35.04 1.38
C HIS A 182 22.07 -36.04 0.94
N LEU A 183 22.76 -35.73 -0.17
CA LEU A 183 24.09 -36.27 -0.45
C LEU A 183 25.09 -35.39 0.30
N THR A 184 25.45 -35.88 1.48
CA THR A 184 26.63 -35.42 2.23
C THR A 184 27.81 -35.26 1.28
N VAL A 185 28.28 -34.02 1.11
CA VAL A 185 29.57 -33.76 0.46
C VAL A 185 30.65 -34.29 1.41
N GLN A 186 31.00 -35.55 1.24
CA GLN A 186 32.22 -36.09 1.81
C GLN A 186 33.40 -35.43 1.09
N SER A 187 34.14 -34.64 1.85
CA SER A 187 35.40 -34.07 1.42
C SER A 187 36.43 -35.19 1.26
N SER A 188 36.69 -35.61 0.02
CA SER A 188 37.88 -36.38 -0.35
C SER A 188 38.71 -35.58 -1.34
N ASN A 189 39.88 -35.12 -0.89
CA ASN A 189 40.93 -34.63 -1.78
C ASN A 189 41.34 -35.75 -2.74
N ASP A 190 41.77 -35.39 -3.96
CA ASP A 190 43.11 -35.76 -4.42
C ASP A 190 43.52 -34.94 -5.65
N GLU A 191 44.81 -34.61 -5.70
CA GLU A 191 45.47 -33.91 -6.81
C GLU A 191 46.07 -34.93 -7.80
N ASN A 192 46.14 -34.55 -9.09
CA ASN A 192 47.19 -34.84 -10.10
C ASN A 192 46.60 -34.82 -11.53
N VAL A 193 46.98 -33.91 -12.43
CA VAL A 193 48.24 -33.80 -13.22
C VAL A 193 48.22 -34.59 -14.55
N SER A 194 48.07 -33.84 -15.65
CA SER A 194 48.50 -34.04 -17.06
C SER A 194 48.53 -35.43 -17.72
N SER A 195 48.02 -35.54 -18.96
CA SER A 195 48.87 -35.64 -20.18
C SER A 195 48.06 -35.67 -21.50
N GLU A 196 48.77 -35.56 -22.62
CA GLU A 196 48.30 -35.45 -24.02
C GLU A 196 47.84 -36.81 -24.64
N GLY A 197 47.12 -36.76 -25.77
CA GLY A 197 46.82 -37.94 -26.60
C GLY A 197 46.06 -37.63 -27.90
N GLN A 198 46.56 -38.10 -29.04
CA GLN A 198 46.07 -37.79 -30.40
C GLN A 198 45.19 -38.90 -31.00
N GLY A 199 44.47 -38.56 -32.09
CA GLY A 199 43.88 -39.50 -33.05
C GLY A 199 42.39 -39.84 -32.79
N ASP A 200 41.57 -40.12 -33.79
CA ASP A 200 41.80 -40.12 -35.24
C ASP A 200 40.45 -39.89 -35.99
N SER A 201 40.49 -39.53 -37.27
CA SER A 201 39.32 -39.40 -38.17
C SER A 201 39.47 -40.42 -39.31
N PRO A 202 38.41 -40.91 -40.01
CA PRO A 202 37.80 -40.06 -41.05
C PRO A 202 36.37 -40.44 -41.58
N GLN A 203 35.83 -39.56 -42.46
CA GLN A 203 34.84 -39.84 -43.53
C GLN A 203 33.39 -40.23 -43.11
N ARG A 204 32.29 -39.88 -43.78
CA ARG A 204 31.88 -39.10 -44.99
C ARG A 204 30.49 -38.48 -44.64
N GLN A 205 29.86 -37.50 -45.31
CA GLN A 205 29.80 -37.15 -46.73
C GLN A 205 29.25 -35.70 -46.91
N ARG A 206 29.53 -35.05 -48.05
CA ARG A 206 28.89 -33.79 -48.53
C ARG A 206 27.43 -34.07 -49.00
N THR A 207 26.50 -33.12 -49.19
CA THR A 207 26.58 -31.90 -50.03
C THR A 207 25.53 -30.80 -49.72
N GLU A 208 25.95 -29.55 -49.97
CA GLU A 208 25.23 -28.38 -50.56
C GLU A 208 24.07 -27.70 -49.77
N SER A 209 24.15 -26.43 -49.32
CA SER A 209 24.35 -25.10 -50.00
C SER A 209 23.06 -24.63 -50.71
N ILE A 210 22.56 -23.39 -50.62
CA ILE A 210 23.20 -22.05 -50.80
C ILE A 210 22.39 -20.92 -50.06
N HIS A 211 23.06 -19.95 -49.40
CA HIS A 211 22.62 -18.58 -48.97
C HIS A 211 21.33 -18.42 -48.11
N SER A 212 21.04 -17.37 -47.32
CA SER A 212 21.76 -16.27 -46.62
C SER A 212 20.72 -15.60 -45.67
N THR A 213 20.99 -14.70 -44.70
CA THR A 213 22.20 -13.93 -44.34
C THR A 213 22.28 -13.74 -42.79
N ALA A 214 23.15 -12.84 -42.30
CA ALA A 214 23.36 -12.50 -40.89
C ALA A 214 22.19 -11.83 -40.14
N SER A 215 22.01 -12.19 -38.86
CA SER A 215 21.97 -11.20 -37.77
C SER A 215 22.38 -11.86 -36.44
N THR A 216 23.39 -11.29 -35.78
CA THR A 216 23.96 -11.80 -34.54
C THR A 216 23.12 -11.29 -33.36
N ILE A 217 22.22 -12.11 -32.83
CA ILE A 217 21.49 -11.82 -31.59
C ILE A 217 22.07 -12.70 -30.48
N SER A 218 22.52 -12.06 -29.39
CA SER A 218 23.28 -12.67 -28.30
C SER A 218 22.58 -13.87 -27.66
N ARG A 219 23.32 -14.96 -27.46
CA ARG A 219 22.82 -16.24 -26.90
C ARG A 219 22.79 -16.30 -25.36
N GLU A 220 22.97 -15.17 -24.67
CA GLU A 220 23.22 -15.15 -23.22
C GLU A 220 21.96 -15.23 -22.34
N SER A 221 20.76 -15.05 -22.89
CA SER A 221 19.51 -14.98 -22.10
C SER A 221 18.80 -16.32 -21.84
N ARG A 222 19.42 -17.48 -22.11
CA ARG A 222 18.77 -18.80 -21.95
C ARG A 222 19.15 -19.58 -20.69
N ASP A 223 20.30 -19.32 -20.08
CA ASP A 223 20.87 -20.21 -19.06
C ASP A 223 20.46 -19.90 -17.61
N HIS A 224 19.55 -18.93 -17.41
CA HIS A 224 19.25 -18.38 -16.08
C HIS A 224 17.85 -18.68 -15.53
N CYS A 225 17.00 -19.37 -16.29
CA CYS A 225 15.65 -19.72 -15.84
C CYS A 225 15.67 -20.95 -14.92
N ILE A 226 14.94 -20.93 -13.80
CA ILE A 226 14.63 -22.17 -13.08
C ILE A 226 13.81 -23.05 -14.03
N PRO A 227 14.16 -24.33 -14.25
CA PRO A 227 13.40 -25.20 -15.13
C PRO A 227 11.93 -25.22 -14.71
N LYS A 228 10.99 -25.06 -15.66
CA LYS A 228 9.54 -25.01 -15.36
C LYS A 228 9.01 -26.20 -14.56
N ALA A 229 9.72 -27.33 -14.57
CA ALA A 229 9.43 -28.51 -13.76
C ALA A 229 9.72 -28.35 -12.24
N LYS A 230 10.37 -27.26 -11.81
CA LYS A 230 10.69 -26.96 -10.40
C LYS A 230 9.80 -25.88 -9.77
N VAL A 231 8.83 -25.34 -10.50
CA VAL A 231 7.83 -24.40 -9.99
C VAL A 231 6.47 -25.09 -10.11
N GLN A 232 5.79 -25.28 -8.99
CA GLN A 232 4.55 -26.05 -8.92
C GLN A 232 3.34 -25.19 -9.31
N LEU A 233 2.20 -25.84 -9.58
CA LEU A 233 0.93 -25.12 -9.80
C LEU A 233 0.48 -24.33 -8.56
N SER A 234 0.83 -24.82 -7.37
CA SER A 234 0.68 -24.14 -6.07
C SER A 234 1.50 -22.86 -5.98
N ASP A 235 2.76 -22.85 -6.46
CA ASP A 235 3.60 -21.64 -6.49
C ASP A 235 2.98 -20.55 -7.36
N HIS A 236 2.35 -20.91 -8.49
CA HIS A 236 1.66 -19.94 -9.34
C HIS A 236 0.46 -19.28 -8.63
N GLN A 237 -0.29 -20.02 -7.81
CA GLN A 237 -1.37 -19.48 -7.00
C GLN A 237 -0.83 -18.59 -5.87
N LEU A 238 0.22 -19.04 -5.17
CA LEU A 238 0.92 -18.26 -4.15
C LEU A 238 1.45 -16.94 -4.73
N PHE A 239 2.11 -16.97 -5.90
CA PHE A 239 2.64 -15.77 -6.55
C PHE A 239 1.53 -14.78 -6.94
N GLN A 240 0.36 -15.25 -7.37
CA GLN A 240 -0.79 -14.38 -7.59
C GLN A 240 -1.27 -13.72 -6.29
N GLY A 241 -1.46 -14.49 -5.21
CA GLY A 241 -1.83 -13.95 -3.89
C GLY A 241 -0.80 -12.94 -3.34
N LEU A 242 0.50 -13.21 -3.50
CA LEU A 242 1.57 -12.31 -3.09
C LEU A 242 1.61 -11.01 -3.93
N LEU A 243 1.35 -11.08 -5.24
CA LEU A 243 1.21 -9.89 -6.08
C LEU A 243 0.02 -9.03 -5.65
N ILE A 244 -1.14 -9.65 -5.36
CA ILE A 244 -2.34 -8.96 -4.85
C ILE A 244 -2.01 -8.27 -3.53
N ARG A 245 -1.36 -8.98 -2.58
CA ARG A 245 -0.90 -8.40 -1.31
C ARG A 245 0.04 -7.20 -1.48
N CYS A 246 0.95 -7.23 -2.47
CA CYS A 246 1.81 -6.07 -2.78
C CYS A 246 1.01 -4.85 -3.27
N VAL A 247 -0.02 -5.07 -4.11
CA VAL A 247 -0.89 -4.00 -4.60
C VAL A 247 -1.73 -3.44 -3.45
N VAL A 248 -2.35 -4.32 -2.65
CA VAL A 248 -3.15 -3.96 -1.48
C VAL A 248 -2.34 -3.18 -0.44
N GLN A 249 -1.10 -3.56 -0.15
CA GLN A 249 -0.21 -2.81 0.74
C GLN A 249 0.02 -1.37 0.24
N LEU A 250 0.17 -1.17 -1.07
CA LEU A 250 0.34 0.16 -1.66
C LEU A 250 -0.94 1.00 -1.59
N GLU A 251 -2.09 0.39 -1.89
CA GLU A 251 -3.40 1.04 -1.76
C GLU A 251 -3.69 1.42 -0.30
N LEU A 252 -3.34 0.57 0.69
CA LEU A 252 -3.48 0.87 2.12
C LEU A 252 -2.62 2.05 2.58
N ILE A 253 -1.40 2.18 2.07
CA ILE A 253 -0.55 3.36 2.31
C ILE A 253 -1.25 4.61 1.78
N GLN A 254 -1.78 4.56 0.55
CA GLN A 254 -2.49 5.68 -0.05
C GLN A 254 -3.81 5.99 0.67
N THR A 255 -4.51 4.98 1.21
CA THR A 255 -5.72 5.18 2.02
C THR A 255 -5.42 5.85 3.36
N ILE A 256 -4.30 5.56 4.02
CA ILE A 256 -3.87 6.32 5.21
C ILE A 256 -3.56 7.78 4.82
N ASP A 257 -2.80 8.00 3.75
CA ASP A 257 -2.45 9.33 3.22
C ASP A 257 -3.72 10.15 2.88
N ASN A 258 -4.67 9.54 2.16
CA ASN A 258 -5.96 10.15 1.78
C ASN A 258 -6.88 10.41 2.98
N ILE A 259 -6.95 9.51 3.97
CA ILE A 259 -7.74 9.73 5.19
C ILE A 259 -7.16 10.89 6.01
N VAL A 260 -5.84 10.92 6.22
CA VAL A 260 -5.21 11.93 7.10
C VAL A 260 -5.15 13.31 6.42
N PHE A 261 -4.81 13.38 5.13
CA PHE A 261 -4.52 14.64 4.41
C PHE A 261 -5.57 15.04 3.35
N PHE A 262 -6.65 14.27 3.19
CA PHE A 262 -7.63 14.35 2.10
C PHE A 262 -7.07 13.89 0.73
N PRO A 263 -7.88 13.25 -0.14
CA PRO A 263 -7.40 12.72 -1.41
C PRO A 263 -6.71 13.74 -2.30
N ALA A 264 -5.56 13.33 -2.85
CA ALA A 264 -4.70 14.10 -3.75
C ALA A 264 -3.98 15.33 -3.17
N THR A 265 -4.26 15.77 -1.93
CA THR A 265 -3.55 16.88 -1.27
C THR A 265 -2.04 16.66 -1.28
N SER A 266 -1.58 15.53 -0.73
CA SER A 266 -0.15 15.22 -0.63
C SER A 266 0.55 15.04 -1.98
N ARG A 267 -0.19 14.63 -3.03
CA ARG A 267 0.35 14.58 -4.40
C ARG A 267 0.48 15.97 -5.04
N ARG A 268 -0.39 16.92 -4.67
CA ARG A 268 -0.26 18.32 -5.07
C ARG A 268 0.93 18.97 -4.35
N GLU A 269 1.04 18.78 -3.03
CA GLU A 269 2.20 19.27 -2.26
C GLU A 269 3.53 18.78 -2.84
N ASP A 270 3.65 17.48 -3.18
CA ASP A 270 4.86 16.92 -3.77
C ASP A 270 5.21 17.61 -5.12
N ALA A 271 4.20 17.93 -5.93
CA ALA A 271 4.38 18.62 -7.21
C ALA A 271 4.76 20.10 -7.04
N GLU A 272 4.16 20.79 -6.07
CA GLU A 272 4.48 22.18 -5.71
C GLU A 272 5.91 22.29 -5.14
N ASN A 273 6.28 21.41 -4.21
CA ASN A 273 7.63 21.34 -3.65
C ASN A 273 8.68 21.07 -4.74
N LEU A 274 8.38 20.17 -5.69
CA LEU A 274 9.25 19.92 -6.84
C LEU A 274 9.36 21.15 -7.76
N ALA A 275 8.25 21.84 -8.05
CA ALA A 275 8.24 23.03 -8.89
C ALA A 275 9.06 24.19 -8.28
N VAL A 276 8.97 24.42 -6.97
CA VAL A 276 9.80 25.42 -6.28
C VAL A 276 11.26 24.98 -6.21
N ALA A 277 11.55 23.69 -6.01
CA ALA A 277 12.92 23.18 -6.02
C ALA A 277 13.59 23.37 -7.40
N GLN A 278 12.83 23.26 -8.48
CA GLN A 278 13.26 23.55 -9.86
C GLN A 278 13.37 25.05 -10.18
N GLY A 279 12.87 25.95 -9.32
CA GLY A 279 12.85 27.39 -9.56
C GLY A 279 11.75 27.86 -10.52
N ASN A 280 10.71 27.05 -10.74
CA ASN A 280 9.60 27.35 -11.65
C ASN A 280 8.51 28.23 -11.00
N VAL A 281 8.57 28.45 -9.69
CA VAL A 281 7.60 29.20 -8.88
C VAL A 281 8.36 30.07 -7.87
N ASP A 282 7.84 31.25 -7.58
CA ASP A 282 8.48 32.22 -6.70
C ASP A 282 8.57 31.71 -5.24
N GLU A 283 9.70 31.96 -4.58
CA GLU A 283 10.02 31.31 -3.29
C GLU A 283 9.13 31.78 -2.13
N SER A 284 8.45 32.91 -2.30
CA SER A 284 7.45 33.46 -1.37
C SER A 284 6.33 32.48 -1.04
N HIS A 285 5.93 31.60 -1.98
CA HIS A 285 4.90 30.59 -1.74
C HIS A 285 5.31 29.48 -0.75
N LEU A 286 6.61 29.25 -0.50
CA LEU A 286 7.04 28.31 0.55
C LEU A 286 6.88 28.87 1.97
N LEU A 287 6.69 30.20 2.09
CA LEU A 287 6.75 30.93 3.36
C LEU A 287 5.41 31.56 3.75
N ASP A 288 4.38 31.48 2.90
CA ASP A 288 3.02 31.95 3.21
C ASP A 288 2.21 30.84 3.93
N PRO A 289 1.98 30.94 5.25
CA PRO A 289 1.28 29.89 6.00
C PRO A 289 -0.22 29.86 5.69
N SER A 290 -0.78 30.93 5.10
CA SER A 290 -2.22 31.07 4.88
C SER A 290 -2.75 30.14 3.78
N HIS A 291 -1.87 29.74 2.86
CA HIS A 291 -2.22 28.87 1.73
C HIS A 291 -2.21 27.37 2.10
N ASP A 292 -1.35 26.96 3.04
CA ASP A 292 -1.31 25.59 3.59
C ASP A 292 -2.55 25.35 4.49
N GLN A 293 -2.91 26.31 5.36
CA GLN A 293 -3.96 26.15 6.39
C GLN A 293 -5.36 25.83 5.83
N GLN A 294 -5.82 26.49 4.76
CA GLN A 294 -7.17 26.25 4.21
C GLN A 294 -7.36 24.85 3.58
N GLN A 295 -6.27 24.12 3.32
CA GLN A 295 -6.30 22.81 2.67
C GLN A 295 -5.99 21.68 3.65
N GLU A 296 -5.16 21.94 4.67
CA GLU A 296 -4.86 20.99 5.75
C GLU A 296 -6.12 20.51 6.52
N ASP A 297 -7.16 21.34 6.61
CA ASP A 297 -8.40 21.07 7.35
C ASP A 297 -9.39 20.10 6.67
N GLN A 298 -9.18 19.75 5.39
CA GLN A 298 -10.09 18.83 4.67
C GLN A 298 -9.88 17.36 5.06
N GLY A 299 -8.71 17.02 5.62
CA GLY A 299 -8.35 15.67 6.04
C GLY A 299 -8.85 15.33 7.46
N MET A 300 -8.87 14.04 7.79
CA MET A 300 -9.36 13.57 9.09
C MET A 300 -8.33 13.73 10.23
N TYR A 301 -7.14 14.26 9.96
CA TYR A 301 -6.08 14.51 10.93
C TYR A 301 -6.57 15.15 12.25
N GLN A 302 -7.43 16.17 12.16
CA GLN A 302 -7.94 16.90 13.32
C GLN A 302 -8.84 16.07 14.26
N PHE A 303 -9.45 14.99 13.74
CA PHE A 303 -10.30 14.09 14.52
C PHE A 303 -9.54 12.90 15.13
N LEU A 304 -8.27 12.69 14.72
CA LEU A 304 -7.43 11.59 15.18
C LEU A 304 -6.62 11.99 16.43
N SER A 305 -6.60 11.12 17.44
CA SER A 305 -5.76 11.32 18.63
C SER A 305 -4.28 11.02 18.34
N SER A 306 -3.37 11.58 19.15
CA SER A 306 -1.92 11.34 18.95
C SER A 306 -1.55 9.85 19.00
N PRO A 307 -2.12 9.00 19.90
CA PRO A 307 -1.95 7.55 19.82
C PRO A 307 -2.43 6.89 18.53
N GLN A 308 -3.55 7.37 17.95
CA GLN A 308 -4.07 6.86 16.67
C GLN A 308 -3.16 7.22 15.49
N LEU A 309 -2.62 8.45 15.48
CA LEU A 309 -1.61 8.85 14.49
C LEU A 309 -0.32 8.03 14.64
N PHE A 310 0.15 7.80 15.86
CA PHE A 310 1.31 6.92 16.09
C PHE A 310 1.06 5.49 15.60
N MET A 311 -0.15 4.94 15.77
CA MET A 311 -0.53 3.63 15.23
C MET A 311 -0.39 3.58 13.70
N PHE A 312 -0.77 4.65 12.99
CA PHE A 312 -0.53 4.73 11.54
C PHE A 312 0.96 4.83 11.21
N THR A 313 1.75 5.62 11.94
CA THR A 313 3.20 5.70 11.70
C THR A 313 3.92 4.37 11.95
N ASP A 314 3.49 3.56 12.93
CA ASP A 314 4.02 2.21 13.18
C ASP A 314 3.71 1.25 12.01
N CYS A 315 2.48 1.26 11.49
CA CYS A 315 2.11 0.50 10.28
C CYS A 315 3.01 0.87 9.10
N LEU A 316 3.12 2.17 8.82
CA LEU A 316 3.88 2.70 7.70
C LEU A 316 5.37 2.35 7.83
N LEU A 317 5.95 2.44 9.03
CA LEU A 317 7.34 2.06 9.29
C LEU A 317 7.57 0.55 9.12
N GLN A 318 6.62 -0.30 9.52
CA GLN A 318 6.70 -1.75 9.30
C GLN A 318 6.68 -2.09 7.80
N SER A 319 5.82 -1.44 7.01
CA SER A 319 5.78 -1.62 5.55
C SER A 319 7.04 -1.09 4.86
N HIS A 320 7.55 0.06 5.29
CA HIS A 320 8.84 0.59 4.83
C HIS A 320 9.95 -0.43 5.08
N ARG A 321 10.09 -0.93 6.33
CA ARG A 321 11.13 -1.88 6.73
C ARG A 321 11.03 -3.20 5.96
N PHE A 322 9.83 -3.72 5.77
CA PHE A 322 9.60 -4.91 4.93
C PHE A 322 10.04 -4.69 3.48
N ALA A 323 9.63 -3.58 2.86
CA ALA A 323 9.98 -3.27 1.48
C ALA A 323 11.50 -3.02 1.31
N LYS A 324 12.12 -2.29 2.26
CA LYS A 324 13.58 -2.08 2.37
C LYS A 324 14.33 -3.41 2.48
N GLN A 325 13.89 -4.32 3.35
CA GLN A 325 14.50 -5.65 3.51
C GLN A 325 14.41 -6.46 2.20
N PHE A 326 13.24 -6.45 1.55
CA PHE A 326 13.06 -7.13 0.26
C PHE A 326 13.94 -6.53 -0.85
N ASN A 327 14.01 -5.20 -0.94
CA ASN A 327 14.82 -4.51 -1.94
C ASN A 327 16.33 -4.63 -1.66
N ALA A 328 16.76 -4.70 -0.41
CA ALA A 328 18.15 -4.99 -0.05
C ALA A 328 18.53 -6.45 -0.33
N ASN A 329 17.59 -7.41 -0.29
CA ASN A 329 17.89 -8.82 -0.53
C ASN A 329 18.03 -9.11 -2.05
N HIS A 330 19.22 -8.88 -2.60
CA HIS A 330 19.53 -9.12 -4.02
C HIS A 330 19.37 -10.58 -4.46
N GLU A 331 19.67 -11.52 -3.55
CA GLU A 331 19.58 -12.97 -3.76
C GLU A 331 18.12 -13.43 -3.85
N GLN A 332 17.30 -13.11 -2.84
CA GLN A 332 15.89 -13.49 -2.82
C GLN A 332 15.11 -12.91 -4.01
N ARG A 333 15.40 -11.66 -4.39
CA ARG A 333 14.85 -11.07 -5.62
C ARG A 333 15.32 -11.78 -6.89
N ASN A 334 16.53 -12.35 -6.91
CA ASN A 334 16.98 -13.19 -8.03
C ASN A 334 16.23 -14.53 -8.06
N ILE A 335 16.03 -15.18 -6.91
CA ILE A 335 15.31 -16.46 -6.79
C ILE A 335 13.88 -16.32 -7.33
N LEU A 336 13.13 -15.33 -6.83
CA LEU A 336 11.76 -15.04 -7.30
C LEU A 336 11.70 -14.63 -8.77
N TRP A 337 12.67 -13.86 -9.27
CA TRP A 337 12.76 -13.50 -10.69
C TRP A 337 12.97 -14.72 -11.58
N LYS A 338 13.89 -15.62 -11.21
CA LYS A 338 14.16 -16.86 -11.94
C LYS A 338 12.99 -17.86 -11.89
N ALA A 339 12.15 -17.77 -10.85
CA ALA A 339 10.89 -18.52 -10.72
C ALA A 339 9.72 -17.89 -11.48
N GLY A 340 9.89 -16.68 -12.04
CA GLY A 340 8.88 -16.00 -12.85
C GLY A 340 7.84 -15.20 -12.07
N PHE A 341 8.03 -14.95 -10.77
CA PHE A 341 7.09 -14.26 -9.87
C PHE A 341 6.47 -12.99 -10.48
N LYS A 342 7.28 -12.14 -11.13
CA LYS A 342 6.83 -10.90 -11.79
C LYS A 342 7.16 -10.87 -13.29
N GLY A 343 7.04 -12.02 -13.94
CA GLY A 343 7.35 -12.18 -15.35
C GLY A 343 8.82 -11.87 -15.67
N LYS A 344 9.07 -11.01 -16.68
CA LYS A 344 10.42 -10.71 -17.16
C LYS A 344 11.21 -9.71 -16.29
N ALA A 345 10.55 -8.90 -15.46
CA ALA A 345 11.21 -7.86 -14.68
C ALA A 345 11.64 -8.40 -13.30
N LYS A 346 12.85 -8.04 -12.84
CA LYS A 346 13.28 -8.35 -11.47
C LYS A 346 12.33 -7.64 -10.49
N PRO A 347 11.69 -8.35 -9.54
CA PRO A 347 10.72 -7.75 -8.64
C PRO A 347 11.40 -6.75 -7.71
N ASN A 348 10.66 -5.70 -7.36
CA ASN A 348 11.05 -4.69 -6.38
C ASN A 348 9.76 -4.09 -5.78
N LEU A 349 9.92 -3.48 -4.61
CA LEU A 349 8.88 -2.81 -3.84
C LEU A 349 9.21 -1.32 -3.64
N LEU A 350 9.94 -0.69 -4.57
CA LEU A 350 10.46 0.68 -4.42
C LEU A 350 9.35 1.70 -4.09
N LYS A 351 8.18 1.59 -4.72
CA LYS A 351 7.03 2.45 -4.42
C LYS A 351 6.50 2.24 -3.00
N GLN A 352 6.41 0.99 -2.53
CA GLN A 352 5.96 0.70 -1.17
C GLN A 352 6.97 1.23 -0.13
N GLU A 353 8.26 1.04 -0.40
CA GLU A 353 9.37 1.54 0.43
C GLU A 353 9.34 3.07 0.59
N THR A 354 9.17 3.82 -0.51
CA THR A 354 9.25 5.29 -0.45
C THR A 354 7.92 5.95 -0.10
N GLN A 355 6.77 5.43 -0.55
CA GLN A 355 5.47 6.03 -0.23
C GLN A 355 5.04 5.80 1.22
N SER A 356 5.32 4.63 1.81
CA SER A 356 5.04 4.41 3.23
C SER A 356 5.82 5.39 4.12
N LEU A 357 7.11 5.57 3.82
CA LEU A 357 7.98 6.47 4.56
C LEU A 357 7.66 7.95 4.29
N ALA A 358 7.22 8.33 3.08
CA ALA A 358 6.72 9.67 2.79
C ALA A 358 5.46 10.00 3.60
N CYS A 359 4.46 9.11 3.62
CA CYS A 359 3.24 9.29 4.40
C CYS A 359 3.55 9.38 5.92
N LEU A 360 4.46 8.55 6.42
CA LEU A 360 4.96 8.60 7.80
C LEU A 360 5.55 9.98 8.12
N PHE A 361 6.44 10.49 7.27
CA PHE A 361 7.04 11.81 7.49
C PHE A 361 6.02 12.95 7.43
N ARG A 362 5.02 12.90 6.53
CA ARG A 362 3.93 13.90 6.54
C ARG A 362 3.18 13.91 7.86
N ILE A 363 2.85 12.74 8.41
CA ILE A 363 2.18 12.62 9.72
C ILE A 363 3.07 13.22 10.82
N LEU A 364 4.33 12.81 10.91
CA LEU A 364 5.23 13.29 11.97
C LEU A 364 5.54 14.78 11.86
N PHE A 365 5.84 15.31 10.67
CA PHE A 365 6.09 16.75 10.51
C PHE A 365 4.83 17.59 10.81
N ARG A 366 3.63 17.10 10.46
CA ARG A 366 2.37 17.78 10.84
C ARG A 366 2.16 17.74 12.36
N MET A 367 2.31 16.57 13.00
CA MET A 367 2.22 16.44 14.47
C MET A 367 3.24 17.31 15.21
N TYR A 368 4.43 17.48 14.66
CA TYR A 368 5.45 18.32 15.26
C TYR A 368 5.06 19.80 15.18
N ASN A 369 4.52 20.26 14.06
CA ASN A 369 4.08 21.65 13.88
C ASN A 369 2.72 21.98 14.51
N ASP A 370 1.98 20.98 14.99
CA ASP A 370 0.67 21.13 15.61
C ASP A 370 0.77 21.46 17.12
N GLU A 371 0.40 22.69 17.50
CA GLU A 371 0.38 23.16 18.89
C GLU A 371 -0.67 22.44 19.75
N ALA A 372 -1.70 21.82 19.17
CA ALA A 372 -2.64 21.01 19.93
C ALA A 372 -2.04 19.66 20.40
N ARG A 373 -0.81 19.33 19.98
CA ARG A 373 -0.10 18.07 20.26
C ARG A 373 1.26 18.25 20.92
N MET A 374 1.44 19.36 21.65
CA MET A 374 2.67 19.66 22.40
C MET A 374 3.11 18.54 23.35
N ASP A 375 2.17 17.76 23.88
CA ASP A 375 2.41 16.59 24.72
C ASP A 375 3.17 15.47 23.97
N ALA A 376 2.89 15.31 22.67
CA ALA A 376 3.50 14.29 21.82
C ALA A 376 4.84 14.74 21.20
N TRP A 377 5.16 16.05 21.19
CA TRP A 377 6.35 16.59 20.52
C TRP A 377 7.67 15.89 20.89
N PRO A 378 7.98 15.56 22.15
CA PRO A 378 9.23 14.87 22.48
C PRO A 378 9.35 13.46 21.85
N GLN A 379 8.22 12.77 21.70
CA GLN A 379 8.17 11.46 21.03
C GLN A 379 8.28 11.62 19.50
N VAL A 380 7.63 12.65 18.94
CA VAL A 380 7.70 12.97 17.50
C VAL A 380 9.11 13.40 17.10
N GLU A 381 9.75 14.29 17.86
CA GLU A 381 11.12 14.76 17.60
C GLU A 381 12.11 13.59 17.58
N ARG A 382 12.08 12.73 18.61
CA ARG A 382 12.90 11.52 18.66
C ARG A 382 12.67 10.60 17.46
N LEU A 383 11.41 10.33 17.12
CA LEU A 383 11.09 9.43 16.01
C LEU A 383 11.49 10.04 14.65
N LEU A 384 11.37 11.35 14.47
CA LEU A 384 11.90 12.05 13.30
C LEU A 384 13.43 11.93 13.23
N LEU A 385 14.15 12.18 14.33
CA LEU A 385 15.60 12.03 14.41
C LEU A 385 16.04 10.61 14.01
N ASP A 386 15.50 9.59 14.68
CA ASP A 386 15.84 8.19 14.44
C ASP A 386 15.53 7.77 12.98
N VAL A 387 14.34 8.08 12.47
CA VAL A 387 13.87 7.60 11.15
C VAL A 387 14.46 8.40 9.99
N CYS A 388 14.64 9.72 10.10
CA CYS A 388 15.34 10.49 9.07
C CYS A 388 16.83 10.11 8.98
N HIS A 389 17.49 9.79 10.09
CA HIS A 389 18.87 9.29 10.10
C HIS A 389 18.95 7.92 9.40
N GLU A 390 18.10 6.95 9.77
CA GLU A 390 18.03 5.63 9.13
C GLU A 390 17.75 5.74 7.62
N ALA A 391 16.93 6.73 7.22
CA ALA A 391 16.61 7.02 5.82
C ALA A 391 17.79 7.62 5.05
N LEU A 392 18.51 8.59 5.63
CA LEU A 392 19.68 9.22 5.00
C LEU A 392 20.86 8.24 4.88
N GLU A 393 21.19 7.51 5.95
CA GLU A 393 22.22 6.45 5.89
C GLU A 393 21.90 5.40 4.84
N TYR A 394 20.64 4.97 4.77
CA TYR A 394 20.23 3.99 3.78
C TYR A 394 20.35 4.54 2.35
N PHE A 395 19.92 5.77 2.09
CA PHE A 395 20.11 6.43 0.79
C PHE A 395 21.60 6.49 0.39
N LEU A 396 22.49 6.89 1.32
CA LEU A 396 23.94 6.94 1.08
C LEU A 396 24.52 5.56 0.76
N SER A 397 23.95 4.48 1.32
CA SER A 397 24.37 3.10 1.06
C SER A 397 23.89 2.50 -0.27
N LEU A 398 22.92 3.13 -0.97
CA LEU A 398 22.32 2.56 -2.19
C LEU A 398 23.33 2.44 -3.34
N GLN A 399 23.54 1.23 -3.85
CA GLN A 399 24.49 1.00 -4.96
C GLN A 399 23.88 1.22 -6.36
N SER A 400 22.58 1.51 -6.45
CA SER A 400 21.87 1.58 -7.73
C SER A 400 21.26 2.97 -7.96
N ASP A 401 21.64 3.62 -9.05
CA ASP A 401 21.16 4.96 -9.40
C ASP A 401 19.64 4.99 -9.58
N SER A 402 19.02 3.93 -10.12
CA SER A 402 17.56 3.86 -10.24
C SER A 402 16.84 3.65 -8.91
N HIS A 403 17.52 3.09 -7.90
CA HIS A 403 17.01 3.04 -6.51
C HIS A 403 17.15 4.42 -5.86
N ARG A 404 18.30 5.08 -6.00
CA ARG A 404 18.51 6.47 -5.53
C ARG A 404 17.51 7.44 -6.14
N GLU A 405 17.25 7.33 -7.43
CA GLU A 405 16.29 8.15 -8.14
C GLU A 405 14.85 7.95 -7.65
N ALA A 406 14.48 6.73 -7.24
CA ALA A 406 13.19 6.49 -6.58
C ALA A 406 13.07 7.16 -5.20
N TRP A 407 14.19 7.51 -4.57
CA TRP A 407 14.28 8.23 -3.29
C TRP A 407 14.33 9.76 -3.44
N SER A 408 14.54 10.29 -4.65
CA SER A 408 14.68 11.74 -4.90
C SER A 408 13.51 12.56 -4.35
N SER A 409 12.26 12.10 -4.49
CA SER A 409 11.08 12.79 -3.94
C SER A 409 11.00 12.73 -2.41
N LEU A 410 11.44 11.63 -1.81
CA LEU A 410 11.43 11.45 -0.35
C LEU A 410 12.46 12.35 0.33
N LEU A 411 13.65 12.46 -0.24
CA LEU A 411 14.66 13.41 0.24
C LEU A 411 14.20 14.87 0.08
N LEU A 412 13.54 15.19 -1.04
CA LEU A 412 12.91 16.51 -1.26
C LEU A 412 11.92 16.82 -0.14
N LEU A 413 11.02 15.88 0.18
CA LEU A 413 10.04 16.03 1.28
C LEU A 413 10.73 16.30 2.62
N ILE A 414 11.73 15.49 3.01
CA ILE A 414 12.46 15.64 4.28
C ILE A 414 13.11 17.03 4.38
N ILE A 415 13.91 17.41 3.37
CA ILE A 415 14.66 18.67 3.41
C ILE A 415 13.70 19.87 3.33
N THR A 416 12.61 19.78 2.54
CA THR A 416 11.58 20.84 2.49
C THR A 416 10.91 21.04 3.85
N ARG A 417 10.46 19.95 4.50
CA ARG A 417 9.77 20.05 5.79
C ARG A 417 10.71 20.51 6.90
N MET A 418 11.99 20.13 6.87
CA MET A 418 13.02 20.74 7.73
C MET A 418 13.19 22.24 7.48
N LEU A 419 13.23 22.67 6.21
CA LEU A 419 13.33 24.08 5.84
C LEU A 419 12.10 24.91 6.26
N LYS A 420 10.94 24.29 6.51
CA LYS A 420 9.75 24.93 7.08
C LYS A 420 9.70 24.94 8.64
N MET A 421 10.64 24.30 9.35
CA MET A 421 10.65 24.27 10.84
C MET A 421 10.96 25.63 11.47
N SER A 422 10.58 25.83 12.75
CA SER A 422 11.08 26.94 13.59
C SER A 422 12.59 26.88 13.82
N GLU A 423 13.22 27.98 14.28
CA GLU A 423 14.68 28.07 14.40
C GLU A 423 15.27 27.03 15.36
N ASP A 424 14.68 26.85 16.55
CA ASP A 424 15.20 25.91 17.56
C ASP A 424 15.14 24.45 17.08
N ARG A 425 14.00 24.05 16.51
CA ARG A 425 13.80 22.70 15.95
C ARG A 425 14.70 22.44 14.76
N PHE A 426 14.85 23.44 13.88
CA PHE A 426 15.78 23.38 12.77
C PHE A 426 17.22 23.16 13.27
N ARG A 427 17.66 23.84 14.34
CA ARG A 427 18.99 23.61 14.92
C ARG A 427 19.16 22.16 15.41
N VAL A 428 18.18 21.59 16.12
CA VAL A 428 18.24 20.19 16.59
C VAL A 428 18.39 19.22 15.41
N HIS A 429 17.47 19.27 14.43
CA HIS A 429 17.50 18.36 13.29
C HIS A 429 18.69 18.61 12.35
N ALA A 430 19.04 19.87 12.09
CA ALA A 430 20.18 20.19 11.23
C ALA A 430 21.49 19.70 11.84
N ALA A 431 21.74 19.94 13.14
CA ALA A 431 22.95 19.46 13.81
C ALA A 431 23.10 17.93 13.72
N PHE A 432 21.99 17.20 13.83
CA PHE A 432 21.99 15.74 13.80
C PHE A 432 22.22 15.16 12.38
N TYR A 433 21.59 15.74 11.34
CA TYR A 433 21.71 15.23 9.97
C TYR A 433 22.85 15.85 9.14
N TYR A 434 23.47 16.94 9.60
CA TYR A 434 24.45 17.71 8.79
C TYR A 434 25.55 16.85 8.14
N PRO A 435 26.21 15.90 8.85
CA PRO A 435 27.26 15.08 8.22
C PRO A 435 26.72 14.22 7.07
N LEU A 436 25.56 13.58 7.25
CA LEU A 436 24.93 12.75 6.22
C LEU A 436 24.50 13.59 5.01
N LEU A 437 23.97 14.80 5.24
CA LEU A 437 23.60 15.73 4.17
C LEU A 437 24.84 16.26 3.42
N CYS A 438 25.98 16.44 4.08
CA CYS A 438 27.24 16.71 3.40
C CYS A 438 27.63 15.55 2.47
N GLU A 439 27.57 14.30 2.92
CA GLU A 439 27.88 13.14 2.06
C GLU A 439 26.93 13.03 0.83
N THR A 440 25.69 13.52 0.91
CA THR A 440 24.79 13.50 -0.27
C THR A 440 25.33 14.30 -1.47
N ILE A 441 26.17 15.32 -1.25
CA ILE A 441 26.70 16.17 -2.34
C ILE A 441 27.69 15.41 -3.25
N MET A 442 28.18 14.25 -2.81
CA MET A 442 29.16 13.43 -3.54
C MET A 442 28.52 12.61 -4.68
N PHE A 443 27.19 12.58 -4.78
CA PHE A 443 26.45 11.90 -5.84
C PHE A 443 26.03 12.87 -6.96
N ASP A 444 25.81 12.36 -8.18
CA ASP A 444 25.22 13.17 -9.25
C ASP A 444 23.72 13.38 -9.02
N LEU A 445 23.42 14.35 -8.15
CA LEU A 445 22.06 14.72 -7.77
C LEU A 445 21.39 15.55 -8.86
N LYS A 446 20.07 15.47 -9.01
CA LYS A 446 19.33 16.40 -9.89
C LYS A 446 19.34 17.84 -9.40
N VAL A 447 19.02 18.78 -10.29
CA VAL A 447 19.06 20.23 -10.02
C VAL A 447 18.15 20.61 -8.85
N GLU A 448 16.94 20.06 -8.79
CA GLU A 448 15.98 20.23 -7.71
C GLU A 448 16.56 19.83 -6.33
N MET A 449 17.33 18.74 -6.27
CA MET A 449 17.97 18.29 -5.03
C MET A 449 19.15 19.18 -4.63
N ARG A 450 20.00 19.56 -5.59
CA ARG A 450 21.10 20.52 -5.35
C ARG A 450 20.55 21.86 -4.86
N SER A 451 19.44 22.32 -5.44
CA SER A 451 18.74 23.55 -5.09
C SER A 451 18.28 23.54 -3.63
N ILE A 452 17.65 22.46 -3.18
CA ILE A 452 17.15 22.38 -1.81
C ILE A 452 18.25 22.13 -0.76
N LEU A 453 19.28 21.36 -1.10
CA LEU A 453 20.49 21.22 -0.27
C LEU A 453 21.22 22.57 -0.10
N ARG A 454 21.32 23.38 -1.17
CA ARG A 454 21.86 24.75 -1.09
C ARG A 454 21.08 25.61 -0.09
N LYS A 455 19.74 25.55 -0.13
CA LYS A 455 18.86 26.25 0.81
C LYS A 455 19.08 25.76 2.25
N PHE A 456 19.19 24.45 2.45
CA PHE A 456 19.50 23.86 3.75
C PHE A 456 20.84 24.37 4.31
N PHE A 457 21.94 24.26 3.58
CA PHE A 457 23.25 24.71 4.06
C PHE A 457 23.31 26.23 4.28
N ALA A 458 22.64 27.03 3.46
CA ALA A 458 22.51 28.47 3.69
C ALA A 458 21.76 28.78 4.99
N ARG A 459 20.68 28.04 5.29
CA ARG A 459 19.93 28.16 6.55
C ARG A 459 20.73 27.67 7.76
N VAL A 460 21.57 26.65 7.62
CA VAL A 460 22.54 26.26 8.67
C VAL A 460 23.51 27.41 8.95
N GLY A 461 24.02 28.07 7.90
CA GLY A 461 24.92 29.21 8.02
C GLY A 461 24.37 30.33 8.91
N SER A 462 23.10 30.72 8.70
CA SER A 462 22.44 31.76 9.49
C SER A 462 21.96 31.28 10.87
N ALA A 463 21.43 30.05 10.98
CA ALA A 463 20.89 29.52 12.23
C ALA A 463 21.98 29.22 13.28
N PHE A 464 23.20 28.88 12.85
CA PHE A 464 24.34 28.62 13.74
C PHE A 464 25.35 29.79 13.82
N GLY A 465 25.07 30.92 13.15
CA GLY A 465 25.93 32.11 13.20
C GLY A 465 27.26 31.97 12.47
N VAL A 466 27.36 31.05 11.50
CA VAL A 466 28.54 30.87 10.64
C VAL A 466 28.62 32.00 9.60
N THR A 467 27.48 32.49 9.13
CA THR A 467 27.37 33.69 8.29
C THR A 467 26.74 34.83 9.08
N ALA A 468 27.14 36.07 8.78
CA ALA A 468 26.45 37.25 9.31
C ALA A 468 24.96 37.20 8.93
N LYS A 469 24.07 37.60 9.84
CA LYS A 469 22.66 37.85 9.50
C LYS A 469 22.63 39.03 8.52
N ALA A 470 22.04 38.80 7.34
CA ALA A 470 21.88 39.79 6.28
C ALA A 470 20.79 40.81 6.63
#